data_AF-A0A527ZF83-F1
#
_entry.id   AF-A0A527ZF83-F1
#
_cell.length_a   1.000
_cell.length_b   1.000
_cell.length_c   1.000
_cell.angle_alpha   90.00
_cell.angle_beta   90.00
_cell.angle_gamma   90.00
#
_symmetry.space_group_name_H-M   'P 1'
#
loop_
_entity.id
_entity.type
_entity.pdbx_description
1 polymer ?
#
loop_
_entity_poly.entity_id
_entity_poly.type
_entity_poly.pdbx_seq_one_letter_code
_entity_poly.pdbx_strand_id
1 'polypeptide(L)'
;AQQDQQRQAGAEHFLLAAIDLPDNTARLAFREVGTDAAAFRDAVGAQYGEALRSVGVNAGEHIYGGLTPEPLQAAAGLYDAAPSGAEVMKELAANRNDHRPLLGAHVVAIVAAMEQGVAARALRCMG
;
A
#
# COMPACT_ATOMS: atom_id res chain seq x y z
N ALA A 1 -6.77 -1.08 4.24
CA ALA A 1 -6.55 -0.80 5.66
C ALA A 1 -7.36 -1.77 6.50
N GLN A 2 -8.70 -1.72 6.37
CA GLN A 2 -9.60 -2.52 7.21
C GLN A 2 -9.51 -4.03 6.99
N GLN A 3 -9.14 -4.47 5.79
CA GLN A 3 -8.91 -5.89 5.46
C GLN A 3 -7.67 -6.48 6.15
N ASP A 4 -6.67 -5.64 6.45
CA ASP A 4 -5.40 -6.05 7.05
C ASP A 4 -5.34 -5.64 8.54
N GLN A 5 -6.51 -5.47 9.18
CA GLN A 5 -6.69 -5.03 10.57
C GLN A 5 -6.02 -3.70 10.93
N GLN A 6 -5.82 -2.82 9.95
CA GLN A 6 -5.33 -1.46 10.19
C GLN A 6 -6.48 -0.45 10.13
N ARG A 7 -6.60 0.40 11.16
CA ARG A 7 -7.62 1.46 11.19
C ARG A 7 -7.30 2.61 10.24
N GLN A 8 -6.02 2.95 10.12
CA GLN A 8 -5.54 4.05 9.30
C GLN A 8 -4.88 3.49 8.04
N ALA A 9 -5.11 4.13 6.89
CA ALA A 9 -4.49 3.73 5.63
C ALA A 9 -3.06 4.27 5.53
N GLY A 10 -2.08 3.38 5.41
CA GLY A 10 -0.72 3.72 4.99
C GLY A 10 -0.56 3.80 3.47
N ALA A 11 0.63 4.16 3.01
CA ALA A 11 0.94 4.30 1.58
C ALA A 11 0.66 3.03 0.75
N GLU A 12 0.87 1.84 1.30
CA GLU A 12 0.57 0.56 0.65
C GLU A 12 -0.92 0.40 0.35
N HIS A 13 -1.79 0.95 1.19
CA HIS A 13 -3.22 0.93 0.99
C HIS A 13 -3.67 1.88 -0.13
N PHE A 14 -3.01 3.03 -0.25
CA PHE A 14 -3.23 3.93 -1.38
C PHE A 14 -2.81 3.28 -2.69
N LEU A 15 -1.65 2.60 -2.71
CA LEU A 15 -1.16 1.92 -3.89
C LEU A 15 -2.04 0.71 -4.28
N LEU A 16 -2.50 -0.09 -3.31
CA LEU A 16 -3.48 -1.15 -3.56
C LEU A 16 -4.77 -0.59 -4.16
N ALA A 17 -5.31 0.49 -3.60
CA ALA A 17 -6.50 1.13 -4.16
C ALA A 17 -6.26 1.68 -5.57
N ALA A 18 -5.07 2.25 -5.84
CA ALA A 18 -4.70 2.77 -7.15
C ALA A 18 -4.62 1.68 -8.22
N ILE A 19 -4.16 0.48 -7.86
CA ILE A 19 -4.12 -0.71 -8.74
C ILE A 19 -5.54 -1.15 -9.16
N ASP A 20 -6.53 -0.93 -8.30
CA ASP A 20 -7.93 -1.31 -8.52
C ASP A 20 -8.76 -0.18 -9.17
N LEU A 21 -8.18 1.00 -9.42
CA LEU A 21 -8.86 2.08 -10.13
C LEU A 21 -9.14 1.70 -11.60
N PRO A 22 -10.31 2.09 -12.14
CA PRO A 22 -10.71 1.74 -13.51
C PRO A 22 -9.85 2.39 -14.59
N ASP A 23 -9.06 3.41 -14.24
CA ASP A 23 -8.14 4.08 -15.17
C ASP A 23 -6.99 3.16 -15.63
N ASN A 24 -6.72 2.05 -14.92
CA ASN A 24 -5.71 1.04 -15.23
C ASN A 24 -4.26 1.55 -15.34
N THR A 25 -4.00 2.82 -15.03
CA THR A 25 -2.69 3.44 -15.22
C THR A 25 -1.67 2.95 -14.21
N ALA A 26 -2.10 2.60 -12.98
CA ALA A 26 -1.23 1.95 -12.01
C ALA A 26 -0.75 0.59 -12.55
N ARG A 27 -1.67 -0.26 -13.02
CA ARG A 27 -1.32 -1.58 -13.62
C ARG A 27 -0.42 -1.44 -14.85
N LEU A 28 -0.64 -0.41 -15.67
CA LEU A 28 0.26 -0.07 -16.77
C LEU A 28 1.67 0.25 -16.27
N ALA A 29 1.82 1.10 -15.24
CA ALA A 29 3.13 1.47 -14.71
C ALA A 29 3.94 0.26 -14.20
N PHE A 30 3.30 -0.69 -13.51
CA PHE A 30 3.95 -1.96 -13.12
C PHE A 30 4.40 -2.76 -14.34
N ARG A 31 3.55 -2.87 -15.37
CA ARG A 31 3.88 -3.60 -16.60
C ARG A 31 5.05 -2.99 -17.37
N GLU A 32 5.14 -1.66 -17.42
CA GLU A 32 6.25 -0.96 -18.09
C GLU A 32 7.62 -1.27 -17.48
N VAL A 33 7.67 -1.59 -16.18
CA VAL A 33 8.90 -2.03 -15.49
C VAL A 33 9.06 -3.55 -15.43
N GLY A 34 8.21 -4.31 -16.12
CA GLY A 34 8.29 -5.77 -16.20
C GLY A 34 7.73 -6.52 -14.99
N THR A 35 6.91 -5.85 -14.18
CA THR A 35 6.39 -6.38 -12.91
C THR A 35 4.86 -6.56 -12.95
N ASP A 36 4.35 -7.58 -12.26
CA ASP A 36 2.90 -7.77 -12.10
C ASP A 36 2.36 -7.00 -10.88
N ALA A 37 1.42 -6.08 -11.11
CA ALA A 37 0.73 -5.34 -10.05
C ALA A 37 -0.04 -6.27 -9.08
N ALA A 38 -0.50 -7.44 -9.54
CA ALA A 38 -1.20 -8.39 -8.67
C ALA A 38 -0.32 -8.95 -7.55
N ALA A 39 1.01 -9.01 -7.77
CA ALA A 39 1.97 -9.47 -6.77
C ALA A 39 2.26 -8.44 -5.67
N PHE A 40 1.78 -7.19 -5.80
CA PHE A 40 2.09 -6.12 -4.84
C PHE A 40 1.57 -6.42 -3.43
N ARG A 41 0.38 -7.00 -3.30
CA ARG A 41 -0.19 -7.39 -1.99
C ARG A 41 0.71 -8.40 -1.27
N ASP A 42 1.17 -9.42 -2.00
CA ASP A 42 2.03 -10.46 -1.45
C ASP A 42 3.40 -9.90 -1.07
N ALA A 43 3.95 -8.99 -1.88
CA ALA A 43 5.20 -8.30 -1.57
C ALA A 43 5.11 -7.47 -0.28
N VAL A 44 3.98 -6.77 -0.05
CA VAL A 44 3.70 -6.06 1.20
C VAL A 44 3.63 -7.04 2.38
N GLY A 45 2.92 -8.16 2.22
CA GLY A 45 2.85 -9.22 3.23
C GLY A 45 4.24 -9.79 3.60
N ALA A 46 5.10 -10.02 2.60
CA ALA A 46 6.47 -10.46 2.81
C ALA A 46 7.31 -9.45 3.61
N GLN A 47 7.15 -8.14 3.36
CA GLN A 47 7.84 -7.10 4.14
C GLN A 47 7.42 -7.10 5.62
N TYR A 48 6.13 -7.26 5.91
CA TYR A 48 5.66 -7.40 7.29
C TYR A 48 6.19 -8.68 7.95
N GLY A 49 6.16 -9.81 7.24
CA GLY A 49 6.70 -11.08 7.73
C GLY A 49 8.20 -11.01 8.04
N GLU A 50 8.98 -10.32 7.19
CA GLU A 50 10.41 -10.05 7.42
C GLU A 50 10.63 -9.16 8.65
N ALA A 51 9.84 -8.09 8.78
CA ALA A 51 9.92 -7.19 9.93
C ALA A 51 9.63 -7.94 11.25
N LEU A 52 8.61 -8.80 11.27
CA LEU A 52 8.30 -9.64 12.42
C LEU A 52 9.44 -10.62 12.73
N ARG A 53 9.98 -11.30 11.72
CA ARG A 53 11.14 -12.20 11.91
C ARG A 53 12.36 -11.46 12.48
N SER A 54 12.61 -10.23 12.05
CA SER A 54 13.73 -9.42 12.52
C SER A 54 13.69 -9.11 14.02
N VAL A 55 12.49 -9.13 14.63
CA VAL A 55 12.29 -8.95 16.08
C VAL A 55 12.04 -10.28 16.81
N GLY A 56 12.30 -11.41 16.15
CA GLY A 56 12.16 -12.75 16.72
C GLY A 56 10.74 -13.31 16.70
N VAL A 57 9.80 -12.66 16.00
CA VAL A 57 8.43 -13.15 15.84
C VAL A 57 8.33 -13.98 14.55
N ASN A 58 8.22 -15.30 14.68
CA ASN A 58 7.93 -16.19 13.57
C ASN A 58 6.42 -16.32 13.39
N ALA A 59 5.86 -15.55 12.45
CA ALA A 59 4.44 -15.64 12.09
C ALA A 59 4.04 -17.01 11.45
N GLY A 60 4.97 -17.97 11.36
CA GLY A 60 4.79 -19.30 10.76
C GLY A 60 4.35 -20.40 11.73
N GLU A 61 4.27 -20.16 13.04
CA GLU A 61 3.72 -21.13 13.99
C GLU A 61 2.28 -20.75 14.36
N HIS A 62 1.32 -21.31 13.62
CA HIS A 62 -0.03 -21.65 14.07
C HIS A 62 -0.61 -20.85 15.27
N ILE A 63 -0.80 -19.53 15.13
CA ILE A 63 -1.75 -18.76 15.97
C ILE A 63 -3.07 -18.52 15.21
N TYR A 64 -3.34 -19.31 14.15
CA TYR A 64 -4.59 -19.25 13.40
C TYR A 64 -5.39 -20.52 13.62
N GLY A 65 -5.90 -20.68 14.84
CA GLY A 65 -7.04 -21.55 15.07
C GLY A 65 -8.26 -20.97 14.36
N GLY A 66 -8.40 -21.19 13.06
CA GLY A 66 -9.65 -21.01 12.28
C GLY A 66 -10.28 -19.62 12.22
N LEU A 67 -9.71 -18.60 12.85
CA LEU A 67 -10.29 -17.25 12.88
C LEU A 67 -9.78 -16.46 11.67
N THR A 68 -10.64 -16.27 10.67
CA THR A 68 -10.48 -15.18 9.72
C THR A 68 -10.80 -13.88 10.48
N PRO A 69 -9.85 -12.94 10.61
CA PRO A 69 -10.13 -11.70 11.32
C PRO A 69 -11.23 -10.94 10.59
N GLU A 70 -12.29 -10.58 11.31
CA GLU A 70 -13.34 -9.72 10.74
C GLU A 70 -12.76 -8.34 10.38
N PRO A 71 -13.17 -7.76 9.24
CA PRO A 71 -12.75 -6.41 8.87
C PRO A 71 -13.10 -5.40 9.97
N LEU A 72 -12.18 -4.48 10.25
CA LEU A 72 -12.46 -3.41 11.21
C LEU A 72 -13.57 -2.49 10.70
N GLN A 73 -14.52 -2.15 11.58
CA GLN A 73 -15.52 -1.12 11.27
C GLN A 73 -14.84 0.21 10.93
N ALA A 74 -15.38 0.90 9.93
CA ALA A 74 -14.91 2.23 9.57
C ALA A 74 -15.16 3.19 10.74
N ALA A 75 -14.14 3.96 11.13
CA ALA A 75 -14.32 5.02 12.10
C ALA A 75 -15.17 6.14 11.47
N ALA A 76 -16.17 6.63 12.18
CA ALA A 76 -16.94 7.81 11.76
C ALA A 76 -16.12 9.07 12.03
N GLY A 77 -15.92 9.93 11.02
CA GLY A 77 -15.17 11.17 11.17
C GLY A 77 -14.48 11.62 9.87
N LEU A 78 -13.64 12.65 9.99
CA LEU A 78 -12.75 13.06 8.90
C LEU A 78 -11.75 11.93 8.60
N TYR A 79 -11.41 11.76 7.33
CA TYR A 79 -10.47 10.72 6.92
C TYR A 79 -9.09 10.93 7.56
N ASP A 80 -8.66 9.96 8.36
CA ASP A 80 -7.39 9.97 9.09
C ASP A 80 -6.47 8.86 8.54
N ALA A 81 -5.48 9.27 7.75
CA ALA A 81 -4.47 8.37 7.19
C ALA A 81 -3.32 8.15 8.17
N ALA A 82 -2.65 7.00 8.05
CA ALA A 82 -1.40 6.78 8.77
C ALA A 82 -0.34 7.76 8.23
N PRO A 83 0.76 8.04 8.95
CA PRO A 83 1.76 9.03 8.52
C PRO A 83 2.22 8.84 7.06
N SER A 84 2.50 7.62 6.63
CA SER A 84 2.89 7.34 5.23
C SER A 84 1.78 7.61 4.21
N GLY A 85 0.52 7.35 4.56
CA GLY A 85 -0.63 7.70 3.71
C GLY A 85 -0.90 9.21 3.67
N ALA A 86 -0.66 9.92 4.77
CA ALA A 86 -0.75 11.36 4.81
C ALA A 86 0.30 12.04 3.91
N GLU A 87 1.52 11.49 3.83
CA GLU A 87 2.54 11.97 2.88
C GLU A 87 2.07 11.81 1.42
N VAL A 88 1.48 10.67 1.05
CA VAL A 88 0.91 10.48 -0.29
C VAL A 88 -0.14 11.56 -0.60
N MET A 89 -1.05 11.83 0.34
CA MET A 89 -2.08 12.85 0.16
C MET A 89 -1.50 14.27 0.05
N LYS A 90 -0.48 14.60 0.82
CA LYS A 90 0.21 15.89 0.75
C LYS A 90 0.89 16.10 -0.61
N GLU A 91 1.61 15.09 -1.10
CA GLU A 91 2.28 15.15 -2.41
C GLU A 91 1.28 15.27 -3.57
N LEU A 92 0.17 14.54 -3.51
CA LEU A 92 -0.92 14.69 -4.47
C LEU A 92 -1.48 16.12 -4.46
N ALA A 93 -1.70 16.69 -3.28
CA ALA A 93 -2.24 18.04 -3.13
C ALA A 93 -1.25 19.14 -3.57
N ALA A 94 0.05 18.92 -3.35
CA ALA A 94 1.13 19.82 -3.77
C ALA A 94 1.22 19.90 -5.31
N ASN A 95 1.13 18.76 -5.98
CA ASN A 95 1.30 18.66 -7.44
C ASN A 95 -0.03 18.72 -8.22
N ARG A 96 -1.13 19.18 -7.60
CA ARG A 96 -2.51 19.16 -8.17
C ARG A 96 -2.70 19.91 -9.49
N ASN A 97 -1.75 20.73 -9.89
CA ASN A 97 -1.80 21.44 -11.17
C ASN A 97 -1.13 20.65 -12.30
N ASP A 98 -0.29 19.68 -11.96
CA ASP A 98 0.52 18.90 -12.89
C ASP A 98 -0.16 17.58 -13.28
N HIS A 99 -1.16 17.14 -12.52
CA HIS A 99 -1.99 15.97 -12.81
C HIS A 99 -3.46 16.37 -13.00
N ARG A 100 -3.94 16.35 -14.24
CA ARG A 100 -5.37 16.53 -14.56
C ARG A 100 -5.74 15.64 -15.76
N PRO A 101 -6.49 14.54 -15.56
CA PRO A 101 -7.06 14.05 -14.29
C PRO A 101 -6.02 13.45 -13.33
N LEU A 102 -6.40 13.31 -12.05
CA LEU A 102 -5.65 12.48 -11.09
C LEU A 102 -5.90 11.00 -11.42
N LEU A 103 -4.81 10.27 -11.67
CA LEU A 103 -4.79 8.88 -12.12
C LEU A 103 -4.00 7.99 -11.13
N GLY A 104 -4.29 6.69 -11.12
CA GLY A 104 -3.58 5.71 -10.30
C GLY A 104 -2.05 5.73 -10.46
N ALA A 105 -1.52 6.01 -11.66
CA ALA A 105 -0.08 6.12 -11.90
C ALA A 105 0.61 7.23 -11.08
N HIS A 106 -0.10 8.31 -10.70
CA HIS A 106 0.49 9.34 -9.84
C HIS A 106 0.75 8.82 -8.42
N VAL A 107 -0.14 7.94 -7.93
CA VAL A 107 0.08 7.26 -6.65
C VAL A 107 1.30 6.33 -6.76
N VAL A 108 1.44 5.59 -7.86
CA VAL A 108 2.64 4.77 -8.12
C VAL A 108 3.90 5.63 -8.09
N ALA A 109 3.92 6.74 -8.81
CA ALA A 109 5.08 7.63 -8.89
C ALA A 109 5.48 8.20 -7.51
N ILE A 110 4.51 8.68 -6.73
CA ILE A 110 4.76 9.20 -5.37
C ILE A 110 5.31 8.09 -4.48
N VAL A 111 4.67 6.93 -4.43
CA VAL A 111 5.10 5.81 -3.56
C VAL A 111 6.46 5.27 -3.98
N ALA A 112 6.76 5.21 -5.28
CA ALA A 112 8.06 4.81 -5.79
C ALA A 112 9.18 5.80 -5.41
N ALA A 113 8.86 7.09 -5.30
CA ALA A 113 9.80 8.13 -4.86
C ALA A 113 10.03 8.15 -3.34
N MET A 114 9.23 7.44 -2.55
CA MET A 114 9.41 7.41 -1.09
C MET A 114 10.69 6.64 -0.71
N GLU A 115 11.54 7.28 0.09
CA GLU A 115 12.77 6.63 0.59
C GLU A 115 12.44 5.48 1.55
N GLN A 116 11.45 5.70 2.42
CA GLN A 116 11.12 4.80 3.53
C GLN A 116 9.67 4.32 3.46
N GLY A 117 9.39 3.22 4.15
CA GLY A 117 8.05 2.67 4.28
C GLY A 117 7.88 1.30 3.63
N VAL A 118 6.83 0.58 4.05
CA VAL A 118 6.55 -0.79 3.61
C VAL A 118 6.26 -0.84 2.12
N ALA A 119 5.46 0.10 1.61
CA ALA A 119 5.12 0.19 0.19
C ALA A 119 6.36 0.39 -0.69
N ALA A 120 7.23 1.33 -0.34
CA ALA A 120 8.45 1.62 -1.07
C ALA A 120 9.43 0.43 -1.06
N ARG A 121 9.56 -0.25 0.09
CA ARG A 121 10.36 -1.49 0.20
C ARG A 121 9.78 -2.62 -0.63
N ALA A 122 8.45 -2.79 -0.63
CA ALA A 122 7.78 -3.79 -1.43
C ALA A 122 8.03 -3.58 -2.93
N LEU A 123 7.91 -2.33 -3.42
CA LEU A 123 8.25 -1.98 -4.81
C LEU A 123 9.71 -2.34 -5.14
N ARG A 124 10.67 -1.96 -4.30
CA ARG A 124 12.09 -2.29 -4.49
C ARG A 124 12.39 -3.79 -4.53
N CYS A 125 11.60 -4.61 -3.84
CA CYS A 125 11.73 -6.06 -3.89
C CYS A 125 11.13 -6.68 -5.16
N MET A 126 10.22 -5.97 -5.84
CA MET A 126 9.55 -6.47 -7.04
C MET A 126 10.30 -6.12 -8.33
N GLY A 127 11.07 -5.04 -8.36
CA GLY A 127 11.85 -4.60 -9.53
C GLY A 127 12.01 -3.09 -9.55
#